data_AF-A0A6I0EPN7-F1
#
_entry.id   AF-A0A6I0EPN7-F1
#
_cell.length_a   1.000
_cell.length_b   1.000
_cell.length_c   1.000
_cell.angle_alpha   90.00
_cell.angle_beta   90.00
_cell.angle_gamma   90.00
#
_symmetry.space_group_name_H-M   'P 1'
#
loop_
_entity.id
_entity.type
_entity.pdbx_description
1 polymer ?
#
loop_
_entity_poly.entity_id
_entity_poly.type
_entity_poly.pdbx_seq_one_letter_code
_entity_poly.pdbx_strand_id
1 'polypeptide(L)'
;MSPKFRELRKNELEAFLKHFTLPGSLKFRNNKWLGLNRSGKPFTIHIKHGTTRKYSPSLVEAIAKDLDVSFHEFEEWFYQHH
;
A
#
# COMPACT_ATOMS: atom_id res chain seq x y z
N MET A 1 5.06 -22.68 -6.70
CA MET A 1 5.00 -21.59 -5.71
C MET A 1 4.07 -20.53 -6.26
N SER A 2 2.86 -20.41 -5.70
CA SER A 2 2.00 -19.27 -6.07
C SER A 2 2.75 -17.99 -5.73
N PRO A 3 2.83 -17.02 -6.66
CA PRO A 3 3.50 -15.76 -6.38
C PRO A 3 2.74 -15.14 -5.20
N LYS A 4 3.43 -14.98 -4.05
CA LYS A 4 2.79 -14.74 -2.76
C LYS A 4 1.74 -13.62 -2.80
N PHE A 5 1.91 -12.63 -3.68
CA PHE A 5 0.86 -11.68 -4.05
C PHE A 5 0.94 -11.34 -5.54
N ARG A 6 -0.19 -10.99 -6.15
CA ARG A 6 -0.18 -10.36 -7.48
C ARG A 6 0.10 -8.87 -7.32
N GLU A 7 0.63 -8.27 -8.39
CA GLU A 7 0.86 -6.84 -8.40
C GLU A 7 -0.47 -6.07 -8.26
N LEU A 8 -0.53 -5.16 -7.28
CA LEU A 8 -1.72 -4.34 -7.04
C LEU A 8 -1.85 -3.25 -8.08
N ARG A 9 -3.06 -2.91 -8.49
CA ARG A 9 -3.37 -1.70 -9.26
C ARG A 9 -3.38 -0.46 -8.37
N LYS A 10 -3.43 0.72 -9.01
CA LYS A 10 -3.51 2.00 -8.31
C LYS A 10 -4.71 2.10 -7.37
N ASN A 11 -5.89 1.78 -7.86
CA ASN A 11 -7.11 1.77 -7.05
C ASN A 11 -7.03 0.76 -5.89
N GLU A 12 -6.43 -0.41 -6.12
CA GLU A 12 -6.29 -1.47 -5.11
C GLU A 12 -5.29 -1.04 -4.02
N LEU A 13 -4.14 -0.47 -4.40
CA LEU A 13 -3.18 0.09 -3.44
C LEU A 13 -3.77 1.28 -2.67
N GLU A 14 -4.53 2.15 -3.32
CA GLU A 14 -5.22 3.24 -2.63
C GLU A 14 -6.25 2.73 -1.63
N ALA A 15 -6.99 1.66 -1.97
CA ALA A 15 -7.92 1.02 -1.06
C ALA A 15 -7.20 0.38 0.13
N PHE A 16 -6.10 -0.34 -0.11
CA PHE A 16 -5.22 -0.87 0.93
C PHE A 16 -4.78 0.23 1.88
N LEU A 17 -4.15 1.27 1.34
CA LEU A 17 -3.66 2.39 2.12
C LEU A 17 -4.81 3.02 2.93
N LYS A 18 -5.95 3.33 2.32
CA LYS A 18 -7.09 3.90 3.05
C LYS A 18 -7.56 3.00 4.20
N HIS A 19 -7.69 1.71 3.94
CA HIS A 19 -8.16 0.75 4.93
C HIS A 19 -7.22 0.66 6.15
N PHE A 20 -5.91 0.70 5.91
CA PHE A 20 -4.93 0.54 6.98
C PHE A 20 -4.38 1.85 7.55
N THR A 21 -4.71 3.03 6.98
CA THR A 21 -4.11 4.32 7.37
C THR A 21 -5.05 5.50 7.68
N LEU A 22 -6.39 5.37 7.66
CA LEU A 22 -7.28 6.55 7.77
C LEU A 22 -7.57 7.06 9.21
N PRO A 23 -7.91 8.37 9.40
CA PRO A 23 -8.41 9.31 8.38
C PRO A 23 -7.68 10.68 8.17
N GLY A 24 -7.56 11.10 6.89
CA GLY A 24 -7.33 12.50 6.44
C GLY A 24 -5.96 12.84 5.84
N SER A 25 -4.97 11.95 5.95
CA SER A 25 -3.54 12.32 5.79
C SER A 25 -2.92 12.00 4.43
N LEU A 26 -3.50 11.08 3.66
CA LEU A 26 -2.92 10.64 2.39
C LEU A 26 -3.06 11.70 1.30
N LYS A 27 -1.93 12.33 0.95
CA LYS A 27 -1.79 13.29 -0.14
C LYS A 27 -0.88 12.72 -1.20
N PHE A 28 -1.35 12.72 -2.44
CA PHE A 28 -0.52 12.40 -3.60
C PHE A 28 0.15 13.67 -4.13
N ARG A 29 1.48 13.71 -4.18
CA ARG A 29 2.25 14.85 -4.70
C ARG A 29 3.56 14.38 -5.33
N ASN A 30 3.92 14.92 -6.50
CA ASN A 30 5.20 14.66 -7.17
C ASN A 30 5.56 13.17 -7.29
N ASN A 31 4.59 12.34 -7.72
CA ASN A 31 4.72 10.88 -7.79
C ASN A 31 5.08 10.22 -6.46
N LYS A 32 4.59 10.79 -5.36
CA LYS A 32 4.73 10.20 -4.04
C LYS A 32 3.39 10.20 -3.32
N TRP A 33 3.11 9.15 -2.58
CA TRP A 33 2.09 9.17 -1.54
C TRP A 33 2.73 9.60 -0.24
N LEU A 34 2.13 10.59 0.41
CA LEU A 34 2.54 11.13 1.69
C LEU A 34 1.39 10.91 2.67
N GLY A 35 1.64 10.30 3.82
CA GLY A 35 0.59 10.01 4.79
C GLY A 35 1.13 9.87 6.21
N LEU A 36 0.22 9.66 7.15
CA LEU A 36 0.53 9.26 8.52
C LEU A 36 0.03 7.82 8.72
N ASN A 37 0.82 6.97 9.35
CA ASN A 37 0.37 5.64 9.75
C ASN A 37 -0.51 5.72 11.01
N ARG A 38 -1.02 4.56 11.48
CA ARG A 38 -1.89 4.47 12.67
C ARG A 38 -1.26 5.06 13.94
N SER A 39 0.06 5.08 14.01
CA SER A 39 0.84 5.65 15.13
C SER A 39 1.15 7.14 14.96
N GLY A 40 0.60 7.80 13.94
CA GLY A 40 0.86 9.20 13.63
C GLY A 40 2.24 9.48 13.03
N LYS A 41 2.99 8.45 12.61
CA LYS A 41 4.31 8.63 11.99
C LYS A 41 4.18 8.90 10.49
N PRO A 42 4.95 9.86 9.94
CA PRO A 42 4.92 10.14 8.51
C PRO A 42 5.58 9.02 7.70
N PHE A 43 4.95 8.64 6.59
CA PHE A 43 5.52 7.73 5.60
C PHE A 43 5.43 8.33 4.19
N THR A 44 6.36 7.91 3.33
CA THR A 44 6.43 8.36 1.93
C THR A 44 6.63 7.15 1.01
N ILE A 45 5.77 7.03 -0.01
CA ILE A 45 5.89 5.97 -1.02
C ILE A 45 6.22 6.63 -2.36
N HIS A 46 7.40 6.34 -2.89
CA HIS A 46 7.80 6.82 -4.21
C HIS A 46 7.23 5.92 -5.31
N ILE A 47 6.56 6.55 -6.26
CA ILE A 47 6.12 5.92 -7.50
C ILE A 47 7.10 6.33 -8.59
N LYS A 48 7.69 5.35 -9.26
CA LYS A 48 8.58 5.59 -10.40
C LYS A 48 7.78 6.21 -11.56
N HIS A 49 8.35 7.22 -12.22
CA HIS A 49 7.74 7.86 -13.38
C HIS A 49 7.55 6.84 -14.52
N GLY A 50 6.38 6.83 -15.15
CA GLY A 50 6.09 6.00 -16.34
C GLY A 50 5.78 4.51 -16.06
N THR A 51 6.07 4.02 -14.86
CA THR A 51 5.68 2.68 -14.39
C THR A 51 4.54 2.83 -13.39
N THR A 52 3.43 2.14 -13.39
CA THR A 52 2.80 1.09 -14.19
C THR A 52 1.38 1.06 -13.59
N ARG A 53 0.38 0.50 -14.27
CA ARG A 53 -0.94 0.27 -13.64
C ARG A 53 -0.89 -0.70 -12.45
N LYS A 54 0.30 -1.08 -11.98
CA LYS A 54 0.63 -2.23 -11.14
C LYS A 54 1.83 -1.90 -10.22
N TYR A 55 1.79 -2.32 -8.97
CA TYR A 55 2.84 -2.20 -7.96
C TYR A 55 3.37 -3.57 -7.56
N SER A 56 4.68 -3.71 -7.41
CA SER A 56 5.29 -4.99 -7.08
C SER A 56 4.91 -5.46 -5.67
N PRO A 57 4.78 -6.79 -5.45
CA PRO A 57 4.52 -7.36 -4.13
C PRO A 57 5.51 -6.88 -3.05
N SER A 58 6.80 -6.80 -3.38
CA SER A 58 7.83 -6.37 -2.42
C SER A 58 7.64 -4.93 -1.93
N LEU A 59 7.12 -4.03 -2.78
CA LEU A 59 6.79 -2.67 -2.35
C LEU A 59 5.61 -2.69 -1.37
N VAL A 60 4.59 -3.49 -1.66
CA VAL A 60 3.40 -3.60 -0.83
C VAL A 60 3.74 -4.23 0.53
N GLU A 61 4.56 -5.27 0.56
CA GLU A 61 5.05 -5.89 1.81
C GLU A 61 5.84 -4.90 2.67
N ALA A 62 6.70 -4.06 2.06
CA ALA A 62 7.43 -3.03 2.79
C ALA A 62 6.49 -2.00 3.42
N ILE A 63 5.42 -1.61 2.71
CA ILE A 63 4.39 -0.70 3.24
C ILE A 63 3.60 -1.38 4.36
N ALA A 64 3.13 -2.62 4.17
CA ALA A 64 2.40 -3.34 5.21
C ALA A 64 3.22 -3.44 6.50
N LYS A 65 4.52 -3.73 6.39
CA LYS A 65 5.44 -3.74 7.52
C LYS A 65 5.56 -2.38 8.22
N ASP A 66 5.66 -1.29 7.47
CA ASP A 66 5.73 0.08 8.04
C ASP A 66 4.42 0.50 8.74
N LEU A 67 3.29 -0.04 8.27
CA LEU A 67 1.97 0.14 8.86
C LEU A 67 1.68 -0.81 10.03
N ASP A 68 2.66 -1.63 10.42
CA ASP A 68 2.54 -2.68 11.45
C ASP A 68 1.40 -3.67 11.15
N VAL A 69 1.16 -3.93 9.86
CA VAL A 69 0.17 -4.89 9.37
C VAL A 69 0.86 -6.23 9.19
N SER A 70 0.31 -7.27 9.81
CA SER A 70 0.81 -8.62 9.66
C SER A 70 0.58 -9.17 8.25
N PHE A 71 1.37 -10.18 7.86
CA PHE A 71 1.15 -10.90 6.59
C PHE A 71 -0.28 -11.43 6.47
N HIS A 72 -0.85 -11.93 7.57
CA HIS A 72 -2.18 -12.50 7.60
C HIS A 72 -3.26 -11.44 7.35
N GLU A 73 -3.20 -10.29 8.03
CA GLU A 73 -4.13 -9.18 7.80
C GLU A 73 -4.06 -8.65 6.37
N PHE A 74 -2.84 -8.59 5.80
CA PHE A 74 -2.66 -8.21 4.41
C PHE A 74 -3.27 -9.24 3.45
N GLU A 75 -3.05 -10.52 3.70
CA GLU A 75 -3.59 -11.62 2.89
C GLU A 75 -5.12 -11.66 2.92
N GLU A 76 -5.73 -11.48 4.08
CA GLU A 76 -7.19 -11.39 4.22
C GLU A 76 -7.76 -10.19 3.45
N TRP A 77 -7.15 -9.01 3.60
CA TRP A 77 -7.56 -7.84 2.82
C TRP A 77 -7.44 -8.08 1.31
N PHE A 78 -6.34 -8.69 0.88
CA PHE A 78 -6.05 -8.95 -0.53
C PHE A 78 -7.12 -9.86 -1.16
N TYR A 79 -7.47 -10.97 -0.50
CA TYR A 79 -8.49 -11.88 -1.00
C TYR A 79 -9.92 -11.32 -0.94
N GLN A 80 -10.21 -10.34 -0.08
CA GLN A 80 -11.53 -9.69 -0.04
C GLN A 80 -11.75 -8.66 -1.15
N HIS A 81 -10.67 -8.14 -1.75
CA HIS A 81 -10.73 -7.03 -2.71
C HIS A 81 -10.31 -7.43 -4.14
N HIS A 82 -10.03 -8.72 -4.40
CA HIS A 82 -9.63 -9.29 -5.69
C HIS A 82 -10.51 -10.47 -6.11
#